data_AF-A0AAD0JJR0-F1
#
_entry.id   AF-A0AAD0JJR0-F1
#
_cell.length_a   1.000
_cell.length_b   1.000
_cell.length_c   1.000
_cell.angle_alpha   90.00
_cell.angle_beta   90.00
_cell.angle_gamma   90.00
#
_symmetry.space_group_name_H-M   'P 1'
#
loop_
_entity.id
_entity.type
_entity.pdbx_description
1 polymer ?
#
loop_
_entity_poly.entity_id
_entity_poly.type
_entity_poly.pdbx_seq_one_letter_code
_entity_poly.pdbx_strand_id
1 'polypeptide(L)'
;METDARAGLRAMGQLLEDRLAQDRIAMVLDLLDRNEVPLALDQLCADIDESGVTLHPTEYLQLCELNTLLGQPAAPTLMRRLRPPR
;
A
#
# COMPACT_ATOMS: atom_id res chain seq x y z
N MET A 1 13.38 -10.18 5.32
CA MET A 1 13.02 -8.74 5.45
C MET A 1 12.43 -8.20 4.15
N GLU A 2 13.20 -8.05 3.07
CA GLU A 2 12.65 -7.50 1.79
C GLU A 2 11.62 -8.45 1.14
N THR A 3 11.87 -9.76 1.17
CA THR A 3 10.94 -10.80 0.72
C THR A 3 9.60 -10.79 1.49
N ASP A 4 9.65 -10.49 2.79
CA ASP A 4 8.47 -10.46 3.66
C ASP A 4 7.63 -9.22 3.39
N ALA A 5 8.28 -8.06 3.16
CA ALA A 5 7.61 -6.83 2.78
C ALA A 5 6.96 -6.93 1.39
N ARG A 6 7.62 -7.57 0.42
CA ARG A 6 7.04 -7.85 -0.91
C ARG A 6 5.80 -8.74 -0.81
N ALA A 7 5.87 -9.83 -0.04
CA ALA A 7 4.73 -10.72 0.14
C ALA A 7 3.57 -10.01 0.84
N GLY A 8 3.85 -9.23 1.88
CA GLY A 8 2.85 -8.43 2.58
C GLY A 8 2.20 -7.38 1.69
N LEU A 9 2.98 -6.66 0.88
CA LEU A 9 2.44 -5.67 -0.05
C LEU A 9 1.60 -6.30 -1.16
N ARG A 10 2.01 -7.47 -1.68
CA ARG A 10 1.20 -8.23 -2.64
C ARG A 10 -0.14 -8.66 -2.03
N ALA A 11 -0.14 -9.14 -0.80
CA ALA A 11 -1.37 -9.50 -0.08
C ALA A 11 -2.28 -8.28 0.14
N MET A 12 -1.70 -7.11 0.45
CA MET A 12 -2.45 -5.85 0.57
C MET A 12 -3.09 -5.44 -0.76
N GLY A 13 -2.36 -5.53 -1.88
CA GLY A 13 -2.90 -5.25 -3.21
C GLY A 13 -4.10 -6.15 -3.55
N GLN A 14 -3.99 -7.46 -3.26
CA GLN A 14 -5.07 -8.42 -3.45
C GLN A 14 -6.28 -8.14 -2.55
N LEU A 15 -6.06 -7.77 -1.29
CA LEU A 15 -7.13 -7.41 -0.36
C LEU A 15 -7.92 -6.15 -0.82
N LEU A 16 -7.27 -5.29 -1.61
CA LEU A 16 -7.85 -4.05 -2.12
C LEU A 16 -8.36 -4.19 -3.56
N GLU A 17 -8.24 -5.36 -4.20
CA GLU A 17 -8.54 -5.55 -5.63
C GLU A 17 -10.01 -5.26 -5.98
N ASP A 18 -10.94 -5.57 -5.08
CA ASP A 18 -12.38 -5.27 -5.27
C ASP A 18 -12.73 -3.80 -4.98
N ARG A 19 -11.79 -3.02 -4.41
CA ARG A 19 -12.01 -1.63 -3.96
C ARG A 19 -11.22 -0.60 -4.76
N LEU A 20 -10.14 -1.01 -5.40
CA LEU A 20 -9.31 -0.19 -6.27
C LEU A 20 -9.55 -0.56 -7.73
N ALA A 21 -9.31 0.40 -8.63
CA ALA A 21 -9.35 0.12 -10.05
C ALA A 21 -8.28 -0.91 -10.42
N GLN A 22 -8.64 -1.87 -11.29
CA GLN A 22 -7.76 -2.96 -11.71
C GLN A 22 -6.41 -2.46 -12.25
N ASP A 23 -6.41 -1.36 -12.99
CA ASP A 23 -5.19 -0.76 -13.55
C ASP A 23 -4.22 -0.25 -12.47
N ARG A 24 -4.75 0.26 -11.34
CA ARG A 24 -3.94 0.73 -10.20
C ARG A 24 -3.27 -0.46 -9.50
N ILE A 25 -4.01 -1.55 -9.29
CA ILE A 25 -3.46 -2.79 -8.73
C ILE A 25 -2.41 -3.39 -9.66
N ALA A 26 -2.68 -3.43 -10.97
CA ALA A 26 -1.74 -3.95 -11.95
C ALA A 26 -0.40 -3.20 -11.93
N MET A 27 -0.44 -1.87 -11.80
CA MET A 27 0.76 -1.04 -11.67
C MET A 27 1.56 -1.34 -10.40
N VAL A 28 0.89 -1.50 -9.25
CA VAL A 28 1.56 -1.89 -7.99
C VAL A 28 2.23 -3.27 -8.13
N LEU A 29 1.57 -4.23 -8.78
CA LEU A 29 2.11 -5.56 -9.02
C LEU A 29 3.32 -5.54 -9.99
N ASP A 30 3.29 -4.72 -11.04
CA ASP A 30 4.43 -4.52 -11.95
C ASP A 30 5.65 -3.99 -11.20
N LEU A 31 5.46 -2.99 -10.34
CA LEU A 31 6.54 -2.44 -9.50
C LEU A 31 7.13 -3.51 -8.58
N LEU A 32 6.29 -4.36 -7.98
CA LEU A 32 6.75 -5.50 -7.18
C LEU A 32 7.56 -6.50 -8.00
N ASP A 33 7.17 -6.78 -9.25
CA ASP A 33 7.87 -7.72 -10.12
C ASP A 33 9.21 -7.16 -10.63
N ARG A 34 9.33 -5.85 -10.70
CA ARG A 34 10.58 -5.12 -10.98
C ARG A 34 11.48 -4.93 -9.75
N ASN A 35 11.10 -5.49 -8.60
CA ASN A 35 11.78 -5.34 -7.31
C ASN A 35 11.81 -3.89 -6.77
N GLU A 36 10.89 -3.04 -7.20
CA GLU A 36 10.72 -1.66 -6.75
C GLU A 36 9.77 -1.60 -5.53
N VAL A 37 10.03 -2.41 -4.50
CA VAL A 37 9.10 -2.61 -3.37
C VAL A 37 8.75 -1.30 -2.63
N PRO A 38 9.70 -0.39 -2.35
CA PRO A 38 9.38 0.88 -1.71
C PRO A 38 8.48 1.77 -2.58
N LEU A 39 8.73 1.81 -3.89
CA LEU A 39 7.94 2.59 -4.85
C LEU A 39 6.53 1.99 -5.01
N ALA A 40 6.41 0.66 -5.00
CA ALA A 40 5.14 -0.04 -5.02
C ALA A 40 4.26 0.31 -3.81
N LEU A 41 4.87 0.45 -2.62
CA LEU A 41 4.13 0.84 -1.41
C LEU A 41 3.65 2.29 -1.49
N ASP A 42 4.52 3.21 -1.92
CA ASP A 42 4.15 4.62 -2.08
C ASP A 42 3.02 4.79 -3.10
N GLN A 43 3.14 4.11 -4.25
CA GLN A 43 2.11 4.10 -5.28
C GLN A 43 0.77 3.54 -4.77
N LEU A 44 0.78 2.41 -4.06
CA LEU A 44 -0.45 1.85 -3.48
C LEU A 44 -1.11 2.82 -2.49
N CYS A 45 -0.32 3.45 -1.62
CA CYS A 45 -0.82 4.45 -0.68
C CYS A 45 -1.43 5.66 -1.39
N ALA A 46 -0.79 6.16 -2.45
CA ALA A 46 -1.32 7.25 -3.27
C ALA A 46 -2.63 6.84 -3.95
N ASP A 47 -2.69 5.61 -4.48
CA ASP A 47 -3.88 5.08 -5.15
C ASP A 47 -5.08 4.95 -4.23
N ILE A 48 -4.87 4.54 -2.97
CA ILE A 48 -5.92 4.48 -1.94
C ILE A 48 -6.46 5.89 -1.63
N ASP A 49 -5.55 6.87 -1.44
CA ASP A 49 -5.88 8.27 -1.12
C ASP A 49 -6.70 8.91 -2.26
N GLU A 50 -6.25 8.75 -3.50
CA GLU A 50 -6.92 9.30 -4.68
C GLU A 50 -8.25 8.63 -4.99
N SER A 51 -8.37 7.32 -4.74
CA SER A 51 -9.61 6.58 -4.97
C SER A 51 -10.65 6.81 -3.88
N GLY A 52 -10.29 7.50 -2.79
CA GLY A 52 -11.17 7.73 -1.64
C GLY A 52 -11.54 6.44 -0.91
N VAL A 53 -10.76 5.37 -1.08
CA VAL A 53 -11.01 4.09 -0.42
C VAL A 53 -10.78 4.26 1.07
N THR A 54 -11.81 3.95 1.86
CA THR A 54 -11.68 3.93 3.32
C THR A 54 -11.09 2.59 3.74
N LEU A 55 -9.91 2.64 4.36
CA LEU A 55 -9.26 1.47 4.92
C LEU A 55 -9.93 1.03 6.22
N HIS A 56 -9.92 -0.26 6.49
CA HIS A 56 -10.17 -0.78 7.84
C HIS A 56 -8.98 -0.48 8.76
N PRO A 57 -9.20 -0.39 10.09
CA PRO A 57 -8.11 -0.18 11.05
C PRO A 57 -6.96 -1.19 10.93
N THR A 58 -7.27 -2.46 10.67
CA THR A 58 -6.27 -3.51 10.48
C THR A 58 -5.44 -3.32 9.22
N GLU A 59 -6.06 -2.87 8.12
CA GLU A 59 -5.39 -2.60 6.84
C GLU A 59 -4.45 -1.41 6.96
N TYR A 60 -4.92 -0.35 7.64
CA TYR A 60 -4.10 0.81 7.94
C TYR A 60 -2.87 0.45 8.79
N LEU A 61 -3.05 -0.39 9.82
CA LEU A 61 -1.93 -0.86 10.64
C LEU A 61 -0.93 -1.68 9.82
N GLN A 62 -1.40 -2.58 8.95
CA GLN A 62 -0.53 -3.35 8.05
C GLN A 62 0.27 -2.44 7.11
N LEU A 63 -0.34 -1.39 6.54
CA LEU A 63 0.38 -0.41 5.74
C LEU A 63 1.43 0.35 6.55
N CYS A 64 1.13 0.70 7.81
CA CYS A 64 2.10 1.36 8.69
C CYS A 64 3.30 0.46 9.01
N GLU A 65 3.05 -0.83 9.24
CA GLU A 65 4.10 -1.83 9.45
C GLU A 65 4.97 -1.99 8.20
N LEU A 66 4.36 -2.16 7.03
CA LEU A 66 5.07 -2.24 5.75
C LEU A 66 5.89 -0.97 5.47
N ASN A 67 5.31 0.21 5.71
CA ASN A 67 6.00 1.48 5.55
C ASN A 67 7.22 1.57 6.48
N THR A 68 7.08 1.13 7.73
CA THR A 68 8.20 1.13 8.69
C THR A 68 9.29 0.14 8.28
N LEU A 69 8.93 -1.07 7.85
CA LEU A 69 9.86 -2.10 7.41
C LEU A 69 10.68 -1.68 6.18
N LEU A 70 10.07 -0.89 5.28
CA LEU A 70 10.71 -0.40 4.06
C LEU A 70 11.45 0.93 4.23
N GLY A 71 11.59 1.45 5.45
CA GLY A 71 12.31 2.71 5.69
C GLY A 71 11.49 3.97 5.40
N GLN A 72 10.18 3.88 5.47
CA GLN A 72 9.20 4.97 5.31
C GLN A 72 9.12 5.59 3.90
N PRO A 73 8.97 4.79 2.82
CA PRO A 73 8.81 5.33 1.47
C PRO A 73 7.55 6.19 1.30
N ALA A 74 6.43 5.83 1.95
CA ALA A 74 5.21 6.62 1.90
C ALA A 74 5.28 7.80 2.89
N ALA A 75 5.06 9.00 2.38
CA ALA A 75 5.17 10.23 3.15
C ALA A 75 4.23 10.24 4.39
N PRO A 76 4.65 10.80 5.54
CA PRO A 76 3.81 10.86 6.74
C PRO A 76 2.47 11.59 6.53
N THR A 77 2.44 12.56 5.62
CA THR A 77 1.21 13.29 5.25
C THR A 77 0.22 12.40 4.52
N LEU A 78 0.71 11.57 3.58
CA LEU A 78 -0.09 10.57 2.88
C LEU A 78 -0.67 9.55 3.87
N MET A 79 0.19 8.95 4.71
CA MET A 79 -0.24 8.00 5.74
C MET A 79 -1.32 8.60 6.67
N ARG A 80 -1.20 9.87 7.06
CA ARG A 80 -2.22 10.53 7.90
C ARG A 80 -3.58 10.64 7.21
N ARG A 81 -3.63 10.86 5.89
CA ARG A 81 -4.88 10.94 5.13
C ARG A 81 -5.55 9.58 4.99
N LEU A 82 -4.76 8.51 4.90
CA LEU A 82 -5.22 7.13 4.86
C LEU A 82 -5.78 6.61 6.20
N ARG A 83 -5.65 7.38 7.29
CA ARG A 83 -6.07 6.95 8.61
C ARG A 83 -7.60 6.79 8.66
N PRO A 84 -8.13 5.63 9.07
CA PRO A 84 -9.57 5.44 9.17
C PRO A 84 -10.21 6.38 10.21
N PRO A 85 -11.48 6.77 9.99
CA PRO A 85 -12.28 7.42 11.02
C PRO A 85 -12.44 6.50 12.24
N ARG A 86 -12.52 7.11 13.43
CA ARG A 86 -12.67 6.40 14.71
C ARG A 86 -14.06 5.81 14.89
#